data_AF-A0A5K1B7C3-F1
#
_entry.id   AF-A0A5K1B7C3-F1
#
_cell.length_a   1.000
_cell.length_b   1.000
_cell.length_c   1.000
_cell.angle_alpha   90.00
_cell.angle_beta   90.00
_cell.angle_gamma   90.00
#
_symmetry.space_group_name_H-M   'P 1'
#
loop_
_entity.id
_entity.type
_entity.pdbx_description
1 polymer ?
#
loop_
_entity_poly.entity_id
_entity_poly.type
_entity_poly.pdbx_seq_one_letter_code
_entity_poly.pdbx_strand_id
1 'polypeptide(L)' 'CRHGYFHVVNNDYSHWEMYAIGGSAAPTINSQGNRFLAPNTAYNKE' A
#
# COMPACT_ATOMS: atom_id res chain seq x y z
N CYS A 1 -7.23 1.49 -5.25
CA CYS A 1 -7.38 2.16 -6.57
C CYS A 1 -8.08 1.25 -7.58
N ARG A 2 -8.79 1.78 -8.60
CA ARG A 2 -9.46 0.98 -9.66
C ARG A 2 -9.20 1.59 -11.04
N HIS A 3 -8.62 0.81 -11.95
CA HIS A 3 -8.15 1.21 -13.29
C HIS A 3 -7.12 2.36 -13.31
N GLY A 4 -6.28 2.43 -14.35
CA GLY A 4 -5.33 3.53 -14.54
C GLY A 4 -4.01 3.38 -13.79
N TYR A 5 -3.24 4.47 -13.74
CA TYR A 5 -1.90 4.52 -13.16
C TYR A 5 -1.86 5.42 -11.91
N PHE A 6 -1.24 4.92 -10.85
CA PHE A 6 -1.06 5.65 -9.59
C PHE A 6 0.41 5.63 -9.20
N HIS A 7 0.94 6.81 -8.90
CA HIS A 7 2.29 6.97 -8.37
C HIS A 7 2.19 7.35 -6.89
N VAL A 8 2.56 6.43 -6.01
CA VAL A 8 2.53 6.60 -4.55
C VAL A 8 3.95 6.84 -4.07
N VAL A 9 4.26 8.07 -3.64
CA VAL A 9 5.64 8.50 -3.37
C VAL A 9 5.79 9.15 -2.00
N ASN A 10 6.83 8.76 -1.27
CA ASN A 10 7.27 9.38 0.00
C ASN A 10 6.20 9.45 1.11
N ASN A 11 5.38 8.40 1.24
CA ASN A 11 4.38 8.29 2.31
C ASN A 11 4.91 7.43 3.47
N ASP A 12 4.48 7.76 4.69
CA ASP A 12 4.72 6.95 5.89
C ASP A 12 3.43 6.21 6.27
N TYR A 13 3.44 4.89 6.06
CA TYR A 13 2.36 4.00 6.47
C TYR A 13 2.75 3.35 7.79
N SER A 14 2.00 3.68 8.84
CA SER A 14 2.10 2.98 10.12
C SER A 14 0.68 2.64 10.57
N HIS A 15 0.41 1.35 10.84
CA HIS A 15 -0.87 0.86 11.36
C HIS A 15 -2.03 0.69 10.35
N TRP A 16 -1.81 0.00 9.22
CA TRP A 16 -2.94 -0.45 8.40
C TRP A 16 -3.66 -1.65 9.02
N GLU A 17 -4.99 -1.72 8.92
CA GLU A 17 -5.76 -2.80 9.55
C GLU A 17 -5.76 -4.11 8.77
N MET A 18 -5.54 -4.08 7.46
CA MET A 18 -5.44 -5.27 6.61
C MET A 18 -4.30 -5.14 5.60
N TYR A 19 -4.25 -4.05 4.82
CA TYR A 19 -3.21 -3.79 3.82
C TYR A 19 -2.90 -2.29 3.72
N ALA A 20 -1.65 -1.94 3.36
CA ALA A 20 -1.22 -0.53 3.23
C ALA A 20 -1.66 0.13 1.92
N ILE A 21 -1.58 -0.61 0.81
CA ILE A 21 -1.92 -0.15 -0.54
C ILE A 21 -2.61 -1.29 -1.28
N GLY A 22 -3.75 -1.02 -1.93
CA GLY A 22 -4.51 -2.04 -2.64
C GLY A 22 -5.20 -1.52 -3.90
N GLY A 23 -5.58 -2.45 -4.78
CA GLY A 23 -6.30 -2.12 -6.00
C GLY A 23 -7.07 -3.28 -6.62
N SER A 24 -8.02 -2.94 -7.49
CA SER A 24 -8.87 -3.89 -8.22
C SER A 24 -9.01 -3.48 -9.68
N ALA A 25 -9.38 -4.43 -10.54
CA ALA A 25 -9.55 -4.24 -11.98
C ALA A 25 -8.28 -3.73 -12.72
N ALA A 26 -7.15 -4.42 -12.45
CA ALA A 26 -5.85 -4.23 -13.08
C ALA A 26 -5.34 -2.77 -13.12
N PRO A 27 -5.18 -2.09 -11.97
CA PRO A 27 -4.48 -0.82 -11.92
C PRO A 27 -2.96 -1.06 -12.02
N THR A 28 -2.23 -0.05 -12.48
CA THR A 28 -0.76 0.01 -12.35
C THR A 28 -0.42 0.93 -11.19
N ILE A 29 0.28 0.42 -10.18
CA ILE A 29 0.69 1.19 -9.01
C ILE A 29 2.21 1.19 -8.93
N ASN A 30 2.81 2.36 -9.10
CA ASN A 30 4.23 2.57 -8.82
C ASN A 30 4.38 3.11 -7.39
N SER A 31 5.09 2.38 -6.54
CA SER A 31 5.32 2.72 -5.14
C SER A 31 6.80 2.99 -4.93
N GLN A 32 7.18 4.24 -4.64
CA GLN A 32 8.58 4.65 -4.55
C GLN A 32 8.85 5.48 -3.28
N GLY A 33 9.90 5.12 -2.53
CA GLY A 33 10.34 5.91 -1.37
C GLY A 33 9.37 5.93 -0.18
N ASN A 34 8.40 5.01 -0.14
CA ASN A 34 7.47 4.90 0.98
C ASN A 34 8.10 4.14 2.16
N ARG A 35 7.72 4.53 3.38
CA ARG A 35 8.07 3.82 4.63
C ARG A 35 6.87 2.98 5.08
N PHE A 36 7.11 1.70 5.36
CA PHE A 36 6.08 0.75 5.78
C PHE A 36 6.42 0.20 7.16
N LEU A 37 5.62 0.56 8.17
CA LEU A 37 5.66 -0.03 9.50
C LEU A 37 4.44 -0.92 9.70
N ALA A 38 4.66 -2.22 9.52
CA ALA A 38 3.61 -3.22 9.60
C ALA A 38 3.04 -3.35 11.04
N PRO A 39 1.73 -3.60 11.18
CA PRO A 39 1.12 -3.92 12.47
C PRO A 39 1.71 -5.17 13.11
N ASN A 40 1.56 -5.34 14.42
CA ASN A 40 2.04 -6.52 15.14
C ASN A 40 1.25 -7.80 14.83
N THR A 41 0.09 -7.70 14.19
CA THR A 41 -0.70 -8.84 13.75
C THR A 41 0.00 -9.56 12.60
N ALA A 42 0.17 -10.89 12.73
CA ALA A 42 0.92 -11.69 11.76
C ALA A 42 0.26 -11.74 10.36
N TYR A 43 -1.05 -11.51 10.29
CA TYR A 43 -1.84 -11.59 9.06
C TYR A 43 -1.91 -10.28 8.26
N ASN A 44 -1.31 -9.18 8.76
CA ASN A 44 -1.39 -7.85 8.14
C ASN A 44 -0.01 -7.33 7.71
N LYS A 45 0.90 -8.22 7.32
CA LYS A 45 2.26 -7.83 6.92
C LYS A 45 2.34 -7.35 5.46
N GLU A 46 1.29 -7.57 4.68
CA GLU A 46 1.21 -7.28 3.24
C GLU A 46 0.18 -6.20 2.92
#